data_AF-A0A8J6KPC5-F1
#
_entry.id   AF-A0A8J6KPC5-F1
#
_cell.length_a   1.000
_cell.length_b   1.000
_cell.length_c   1.000
_cell.angle_alpha   90.00
_cell.angle_beta   90.00
_cell.angle_gamma   90.00
#
_symmetry.space_group_name_H-M   'P 1'
#
loop_
_entity.id
_entity.type
_entity.pdbx_description
1 polymer ?
#
loop_
_entity_poly.entity_id
_entity_poly.type
_entity_poly.pdbx_seq_one_letter_code
_entity_poly.pdbx_strand_id
1 'polypeptide(L)'
;MWKTTFAWHTEDMDLYSINYLHFGQPKTWYAVPPEHGRRLEHLARQPFPGSSQGCQAFMRHKVALISPTVLKENGIPFARMTQEAGEFMVTFPYGYHAGFNHGFNWAEAINFATPRWIDYGKVATQCSCGEARVSFPVDVFV
;
A
#
# COMPACT_ATOMS: atom_id res chain seq x y z
N MET A 1 -14.90 6.98 -8.86
CA MET A 1 -16.35 7.12 -8.60
C MET A 1 -16.62 6.79 -7.13
N TRP A 2 -17.80 7.05 -6.58
CA TRP A 2 -18.08 6.74 -5.17
C TRP A 2 -17.78 5.26 -4.86
N LYS A 3 -17.14 5.01 -3.71
CA LYS A 3 -16.72 3.68 -3.22
C LYS A 3 -15.63 2.96 -4.04
N THR A 4 -15.07 3.53 -5.10
CA THR A 4 -13.88 2.91 -5.72
C THR A 4 -12.75 2.89 -4.69
N THR A 5 -12.20 1.71 -4.46
CA THR A 5 -11.33 1.40 -3.32
C THR A 5 -9.98 0.87 -3.82
N PHE A 6 -8.91 1.26 -3.14
CA PHE A 6 -7.59 0.62 -3.29
C PHE A 6 -7.27 -0.10 -1.99
N ALA A 7 -6.95 -1.39 -2.11
CA ALA A 7 -6.75 -2.26 -0.97
C ALA A 7 -5.42 -2.01 -0.26
N TRP A 8 -5.22 -2.63 0.90
CA TRP A 8 -3.96 -2.54 1.64
C TRP A 8 -2.80 -3.12 0.83
N HIS A 9 -1.80 -2.30 0.56
CA HIS A 9 -0.57 -2.71 -0.11
C HIS A 9 0.59 -1.76 0.20
N THR A 10 1.80 -2.21 -0.12
CA THR A 10 2.97 -1.36 -0.36
C THR A 10 3.26 -1.35 -1.86
N GLU A 11 3.98 -0.34 -2.33
CA GLU A 11 4.38 -0.21 -3.74
C GLU A 11 5.25 -1.38 -4.21
N ASP A 12 5.30 -1.61 -5.52
CA ASP A 12 6.16 -2.65 -6.09
C ASP A 12 7.63 -2.41 -5.70
N MET A 13 8.32 -3.49 -5.32
CA MET A 13 9.67 -3.44 -4.74
C MET A 13 9.81 -2.48 -3.54
N ASP A 14 8.71 -2.20 -2.83
CA ASP A 14 8.64 -1.25 -1.72
C ASP A 14 9.19 0.15 -2.07
N LEU A 15 8.98 0.59 -3.32
CA LEU A 15 9.32 1.93 -3.79
C LEU A 15 8.54 3.03 -3.06
N TYR A 16 8.91 4.28 -3.31
CA TYR A 16 8.02 5.40 -3.04
C TYR A 16 6.93 5.45 -4.12
N SER A 17 5.82 6.10 -3.82
CA SER A 17 4.90 6.62 -4.85
C SER A 17 4.54 8.06 -4.59
N ILE A 18 4.23 8.77 -5.66
CA ILE A 18 3.63 10.10 -5.61
C ILE A 18 2.30 10.04 -6.36
N ASN A 19 1.26 10.62 -5.78
CA ASN A 19 -0.08 10.71 -6.35
C ASN A 19 -0.55 12.17 -6.35
N TYR A 20 -0.99 12.68 -7.50
CA TYR A 20 -1.60 13.99 -7.64
C TYR A 20 -3.08 13.87 -7.97
N LEU A 21 -3.94 14.53 -7.22
CA LEU A 21 -5.38 14.55 -7.46
C LEU A 21 -5.72 15.76 -8.34
N HIS A 22 -5.81 15.56 -9.65
CA HIS A 22 -6.01 16.63 -10.64
C HIS A 22 -7.32 17.41 -10.41
N PHE A 23 -8.46 16.71 -10.28
CA PHE A 23 -9.76 17.33 -10.05
C PHE A 23 -10.78 16.34 -9.49
N GLY A 24 -11.93 16.88 -9.07
CA GLY A 24 -13.11 16.13 -8.67
C GLY A 24 -13.21 15.94 -7.15
N GLN A 25 -13.89 14.86 -6.75
CA GLN A 25 -14.17 14.57 -5.34
C GLN A 25 -12.94 14.02 -4.59
N PRO A 26 -12.86 14.23 -3.26
CA PRO A 26 -11.71 13.84 -2.45
C PRO A 26 -11.38 12.35 -2.47
N LYS A 27 -10.17 12.01 -2.01
CA LYS A 27 -9.70 10.64 -1.81
C LYS A 27 -9.23 10.46 -0.37
N THR A 28 -9.82 9.52 0.38
CA THR A 28 -9.36 9.20 1.73
C THR A 28 -8.31 8.11 1.68
N TRP A 29 -7.24 8.32 2.44
CA TRP A 29 -6.11 7.42 2.64
C TRP A 29 -6.05 6.98 4.11
N TYR A 30 -5.66 5.73 4.29
CA TYR A 30 -5.21 5.16 5.54
C TYR A 30 -3.78 4.68 5.35
N ALA A 31 -2.92 4.92 6.34
CA ALA A 31 -1.53 4.49 6.28
C ALA A 31 -1.08 3.90 7.61
N VAL A 32 -0.31 2.81 7.54
CA VAL A 32 0.38 2.20 8.69
C VAL A 32 1.86 2.58 8.61
N PRO A 33 2.47 3.08 9.71
CA PRO A 33 3.89 3.39 9.72
C PRO A 33 4.75 2.16 9.34
N PRO A 34 5.83 2.32 8.55
CA PRO A 34 6.65 1.20 8.06
C PRO A 34 7.16 0.27 9.18
N GLU A 35 7.51 0.80 10.35
CA GLU A 35 7.94 0.03 11.53
C GLU A 35 6.87 -0.92 12.07
N HIS A 36 5.61 -0.73 11.68
CA HIS A 36 4.47 -1.55 12.07
C HIS A 36 3.89 -2.39 10.92
N GLY A 37 4.47 -2.33 9.71
CA GLY A 37 3.99 -3.08 8.53
C GLY A 37 3.87 -4.58 8.78
N ARG A 38 4.86 -5.19 9.44
CA ARG A 38 4.83 -6.62 9.83
C ARG A 38 3.67 -6.99 10.74
N ARG A 39 3.22 -6.07 11.60
CA ARG A 39 2.07 -6.30 12.49
C ARG A 39 0.77 -6.35 11.68
N LEU A 40 0.64 -5.49 10.66
CA LEU A 40 -0.49 -5.53 9.72
C LEU A 40 -0.47 -6.83 8.90
N GLU A 41 0.69 -7.25 8.38
CA GLU A 41 0.83 -8.51 7.66
C GLU A 41 0.39 -9.71 8.52
N HIS A 42 0.79 -9.74 9.80
CA HIS A 42 0.38 -10.79 10.73
C HIS A 42 -1.14 -10.79 10.96
N LEU A 43 -1.71 -9.62 11.24
CA LEU A 43 -3.16 -9.45 11.40
C LEU A 43 -3.91 -9.94 10.16
N ALA A 44 -3.45 -9.59 8.96
CA ALA A 44 -4.12 -9.93 7.71
C ALA A 44 -4.19 -11.44 7.43
N ARG A 45 -3.32 -12.27 8.03
CA ARG A 45 -3.39 -13.73 7.88
C ARG A 45 -4.61 -14.35 8.55
N GLN A 46 -5.14 -13.73 9.60
CA GLN A 46 -6.28 -14.24 10.35
C GLN A 46 -7.60 -14.20 9.54
N PRO A 47 -8.00 -13.07 8.92
CA PRO A 47 -9.20 -13.02 8.09
C PRO A 47 -9.02 -13.66 6.71
N PHE A 48 -7.78 -13.84 6.23
CA PHE A 48 -7.47 -14.38 4.89
C PHE A 48 -6.56 -15.62 4.93
N PRO A 49 -6.95 -16.71 5.63
CA PRO A 49 -6.07 -17.85 5.83
C PRO A 49 -5.71 -18.55 4.52
N GLY A 50 -6.67 -18.74 3.61
CA GLY A 50 -6.43 -19.37 2.30
C GLY A 50 -5.46 -18.58 1.42
N SER A 51 -5.61 -17.25 1.36
CA SER A 51 -4.67 -16.38 0.65
C SER A 51 -3.27 -16.41 1.25
N SER A 52 -3.16 -16.41 2.58
CA SER A 52 -1.87 -16.47 3.28
C SER A 52 -1.13 -17.79 3.08
N GLN A 53 -1.85 -18.90 2.94
CA GLN A 53 -1.28 -20.21 2.63
C GLN A 53 -0.82 -20.28 1.17
N GLY A 54 -1.56 -19.66 0.25
CA GLY A 54 -1.22 -19.62 -1.17
C GLY A 54 -0.05 -18.69 -1.53
N CYS A 55 0.12 -17.60 -0.79
CA CYS A 55 1.19 -16.62 -1.04
C CYS A 55 1.65 -15.94 0.25
N GLN A 56 2.96 -16.01 0.53
CA GLN A 56 3.55 -15.35 1.70
C GLN A 56 3.44 -13.82 1.64
N ALA A 57 3.30 -13.26 0.43
CA ALA A 57 3.12 -11.83 0.17
C ALA A 57 1.75 -11.53 -0.45
N PHE A 58 0.68 -12.24 -0.07
CA PHE A 58 -0.65 -12.07 -0.67
C PHE A 58 -1.20 -10.64 -0.61
N MET A 59 -0.72 -9.80 0.32
CA MET A 59 -1.05 -8.37 0.35
C MET A 59 -0.64 -7.63 -0.94
N ARG A 60 0.35 -8.15 -1.69
CA ARG A 60 0.76 -7.65 -3.02
C ARG A 60 -0.33 -7.79 -4.07
N HIS A 61 -1.34 -8.64 -3.85
CA HIS A 61 -2.41 -8.87 -4.81
C HIS A 61 -3.44 -7.72 -4.81
N LYS A 62 -3.34 -6.79 -3.84
CA LYS A 62 -4.17 -5.59 -3.72
C LYS A 62 -5.68 -5.91 -3.65
N VAL A 63 -6.04 -6.95 -2.90
CA VAL A 63 -7.44 -7.39 -2.68
C VAL A 63 -7.91 -7.34 -1.22
N ALA A 64 -7.01 -7.19 -0.25
CA ALA A 64 -7.34 -7.25 1.17
C ALA A 64 -7.84 -5.90 1.73
N LEU A 65 -9.09 -5.87 2.20
CA LEU A 65 -9.68 -4.70 2.86
C LEU A 65 -9.83 -4.98 4.36
N ILE A 66 -9.25 -4.11 5.19
CA ILE A 66 -9.31 -4.17 6.65
C ILE A 66 -9.73 -2.77 7.13
N SER A 67 -10.80 -2.70 7.91
CA SER A 67 -11.37 -1.42 8.35
C SER A 67 -10.54 -0.80 9.49
N PRO A 68 -10.61 0.53 9.67
CA PRO A 68 -9.98 1.22 10.80
C PRO A 68 -10.40 0.69 12.17
N THR A 69 -11.65 0.21 12.30
CA THR A 69 -12.16 -0.41 13.53
C THR A 69 -11.38 -1.68 13.87
N VAL A 70 -11.22 -2.58 12.90
CA VAL A 70 -10.45 -3.83 13.07
C VAL A 70 -8.98 -3.52 13.38
N LEU A 71 -8.39 -2.52 12.74
CA LEU A 71 -7.02 -2.08 13.05
C LEU A 71 -6.90 -1.60 14.51
N LYS A 72 -7.84 -0.77 14.96
CA LYS A 72 -7.85 -0.22 16.32
C LYS A 72 -8.04 -1.31 17.37
N GLU A 73 -8.96 -2.24 17.16
CA GLU A 73 -9.24 -3.38 18.05
C GLU A 73 -8.03 -4.30 18.20
N ASN A 74 -7.20 -4.42 17.16
CA ASN A 74 -5.97 -5.23 17.16
C ASN A 74 -4.70 -4.41 17.47
N GLY A 75 -4.86 -3.16 17.92
CA GLY A 75 -3.75 -2.29 18.33
C GLY A 75 -2.76 -1.94 17.22
N ILE A 76 -3.18 -1.97 15.95
CA ILE A 76 -2.34 -1.55 14.81
C ILE A 76 -2.40 -0.02 14.72
N PRO A 77 -1.27 0.69 14.88
CA PRO A 77 -1.25 2.14 14.71
C PRO A 77 -1.44 2.49 13.23
N PHE A 78 -2.32 3.44 12.96
CA PHE A 78 -2.58 3.94 11.62
C PHE A 78 -2.96 5.43 11.67
N ALA A 79 -2.71 6.13 10.57
CA ALA A 79 -3.19 7.48 10.34
C ALA A 79 -4.26 7.48 9.23
N ARG A 80 -5.11 8.50 9.24
CA ARG A 80 -6.10 8.76 8.19
C ARG A 80 -5.92 10.19 7.69
N MET A 81 -5.97 10.37 6.38
CA MET A 81 -5.97 11.69 5.75
C MET A 81 -6.90 11.70 4.53
N THR A 82 -7.51 12.85 4.23
CA THR A 82 -8.28 13.06 3.01
C THR A 82 -7.50 14.03 2.14
N GLN A 83 -7.18 13.58 0.93
CA GLN A 83 -6.55 14.36 -0.13
C GLN A 83 -7.63 15.03 -0.97
N GLU A 84 -7.51 16.34 -1.12
CA GLU A 84 -8.37 17.20 -1.95
C GLU A 84 -7.75 17.46 -3.32
N ALA A 85 -8.54 17.99 -4.25
CA ALA A 85 -8.06 18.32 -5.59
C ALA A 85 -6.96 19.39 -5.53
N GLY A 86 -5.90 19.20 -6.31
CA GLY A 86 -4.71 20.05 -6.31
C GLY A 86 -3.63 19.62 -5.32
N GLU A 87 -3.83 18.53 -4.56
CA GLU A 87 -2.89 18.07 -3.55
C GLU A 87 -2.06 16.86 -3.99
N PHE A 88 -0.84 16.80 -3.48
CA PHE A 88 0.05 15.65 -3.62
C PHE A 88 0.01 14.75 -2.39
N MET A 89 0.03 13.45 -2.62
CA MET A 89 0.27 12.40 -1.64
C MET A 89 1.56 11.68 -1.96
N VAL A 90 2.43 11.50 -0.96
CA VAL A 90 3.67 10.71 -1.10
C VAL A 90 3.60 9.53 -0.16
N THR A 91 3.78 8.33 -0.69
CA THR A 91 3.95 7.12 0.12
C THR A 91 5.44 6.75 0.19
N PHE A 92 5.84 6.24 1.34
CA PHE A 92 7.23 5.90 1.62
C PHE A 92 7.45 4.38 1.53
N PRO A 93 8.70 3.94 1.31
CA PRO A 93 9.09 2.54 1.31
C PRO A 93 8.50 1.76 2.48
N TYR A 94 7.86 0.64 2.15
CA TYR A 94 7.18 -0.26 3.10
C TYR A 94 6.03 0.37 3.92
N GLY A 95 5.58 1.56 3.54
CA GLY A 95 4.40 2.22 4.10
C GLY A 95 3.12 1.63 3.54
N TYR A 96 2.50 0.72 4.29
CA TYR A 96 1.22 0.15 3.91
C TYR A 96 0.14 1.22 3.84
N HIS A 97 -0.64 1.22 2.76
CA HIS A 97 -1.73 2.15 2.58
C HIS A 97 -2.94 1.54 1.88
N ALA A 98 -4.12 2.08 2.17
CA ALA A 98 -5.41 1.72 1.59
C ALA A 98 -6.33 2.94 1.58
N GLY A 99 -7.47 2.86 0.88
CA GLY A 99 -8.40 3.98 0.87
C GLY A 99 -9.46 3.90 -0.21
N PHE A 100 -10.20 5.00 -0.36
CA PHE A 100 -11.36 5.06 -1.24
C PHE A 100 -11.62 6.47 -1.76
N ASN A 101 -12.41 6.55 -2.83
CA ASN A 101 -12.79 7.81 -3.47
C ASN A 101 -14.20 8.23 -3.03
N HIS A 102 -14.38 9.54 -2.82
CA HIS A 102 -15.66 10.14 -2.38
C HIS A 102 -16.62 10.36 -3.55
N GLY A 103 -16.16 10.24 -4.79
CA GLY A 103 -17.00 10.41 -5.96
C GLY A 103 -16.22 10.31 -7.26
N PHE A 104 -16.71 10.96 -8.30
CA PHE A 104 -15.98 11.11 -9.56
C PHE A 104 -14.77 12.01 -9.34
N ASN A 105 -13.59 11.52 -9.71
CA ASN A 105 -12.33 12.25 -9.63
C ASN A 105 -11.32 11.69 -10.65
N TRP A 106 -10.22 12.40 -10.84
CA TRP A 106 -9.10 11.96 -11.65
C TRP A 106 -7.79 12.22 -10.92
N ALA A 107 -6.96 11.19 -10.81
CA ALA A 107 -5.66 11.24 -10.17
C ALA A 107 -4.62 10.55 -11.03
N GLU A 108 -3.38 11.01 -10.93
CA GLU A 108 -2.21 10.45 -11.60
C GLU A 108 -1.18 10.03 -10.56
N ALA A 109 -0.46 8.94 -10.81
CA ALA A 109 0.56 8.44 -9.89
C ALA A 109 1.72 7.78 -10.61
N ILE A 110 2.90 7.85 -9.99
CA ILE A 110 4.11 7.15 -10.43
C ILE A 110 4.96 6.73 -9.23
N ASN A 111 5.72 5.64 -9.40
CA ASN A 111 6.73 5.23 -8.43
C ASN A 111 8.06 5.96 -8.65
N PHE A 112 8.80 6.16 -7.57
CA PHE A 112 10.15 6.72 -7.63
C PHE A 112 11.06 6.12 -6.55
N ALA A 113 12.35 6.35 -6.67
CA ALA A 113 13.36 5.87 -5.75
C ALA A 113 14.25 7.01 -5.24
N THR A 114 14.84 6.79 -4.07
CA THR A 114 15.94 7.60 -3.50
C THR A 114 17.03 6.64 -3.02
N PRO A 115 18.26 7.09 -2.73
CA PRO A 115 19.31 6.17 -2.22
C PRO A 115 18.86 5.35 -1.00
N ARG A 116 18.04 5.94 -0.11
CA ARG A 116 17.48 5.24 1.07
C ARG A 116 16.61 4.02 0.71
N TRP A 117 16.01 3.99 -0.48
CA TRP A 117 15.14 2.89 -0.89
C TRP A 117 15.91 1.59 -1.17
N ILE A 118 17.19 1.65 -1.54
CA ILE A 118 17.96 0.48 -1.99
C ILE A 118 17.89 -0.66 -0.96
N ASP A 119 18.02 -0.35 0.33
CA ASP A 119 17.96 -1.36 1.39
C ASP A 119 16.57 -2.00 1.53
N TYR A 120 15.50 -1.26 1.25
CA TYR A 120 14.14 -1.81 1.19
C TYR A 120 13.98 -2.72 -0.03
N GLY A 121 14.44 -2.26 -1.21
CA GLY A 121 14.35 -3.02 -2.46
C GLY A 121 15.04 -4.39 -2.36
N LYS A 122 16.19 -4.48 -1.69
CA LYS A 122 16.93 -5.73 -1.47
C LYS A 122 16.15 -6.79 -0.69
N VAL A 123 15.29 -6.37 0.24
CA VAL A 123 14.56 -7.27 1.15
C VAL A 123 13.05 -7.27 0.89
N ALA A 124 12.61 -6.61 -0.19
CA ALA A 124 11.20 -6.50 -0.55
C ALA A 124 10.60 -7.89 -0.81
N THR A 125 9.61 -8.27 0.00
CA THR A 125 8.97 -9.59 -0.14
C THR A 125 8.12 -9.63 -1.41
N GLN A 126 8.39 -10.62 -2.26
CA GLN A 126 7.73 -10.80 -3.55
C GLN A 126 6.57 -11.80 -3.46
N CYS A 127 5.60 -11.66 -4.37
CA CYS A 127 4.57 -12.68 -4.58
C CYS A 127 5.22 -14.00 -5.00
N SER A 128 4.84 -15.10 -4.34
CA SER A 128 5.35 -16.45 -4.62
C SER A 128 4.41 -17.28 -5.51
N CYS A 129 3.16 -16.86 -5.73
CA CYS A 129 2.17 -17.63 -6.49
C CYS A 129 1.98 -17.16 -7.94
N GLY A 130 2.63 -16.06 -8.34
CA GLY A 130 2.57 -15.53 -9.71
C GLY A 130 1.41 -14.57 -9.99
N GLU A 131 0.50 -14.32 -9.05
CA GLU A 131 -0.65 -13.42 -9.24
C GLU A 131 -0.25 -11.93 -9.37
N ALA A 132 0.83 -11.51 -8.72
CA ALA A 132 1.32 -10.14 -8.77
C ALA A 132 2.85 -10.14 -8.97
N ARG A 133 3.33 -9.82 -10.18
CA ARG A 133 4.76 -9.89 -10.49
C ARG A 133 5.26 -8.60 -11.12
N VAL A 134 5.93 -7.79 -10.31
CA VAL A 134 6.78 -6.69 -10.75
C VAL A 134 8.10 -6.84 -10.00
N SER A 135 9.12 -7.35 -10.68
CA SER A 135 10.46 -7.50 -10.12
C SER A 135 11.50 -7.04 -11.12
N PHE A 136 12.50 -6.32 -10.66
CA PHE A 136 13.64 -5.88 -11.45
C PHE A 136 14.92 -6.02 -10.61
N PRO A 137 16.10 -6.19 -11.24
CA PRO A 137 17.34 -6.41 -10.52
C PRO A 137 17.68 -5.18 -9.68
N VAL A 138 17.86 -5.37 -8.37
CA VAL A 138 18.25 -4.29 -7.44
C VAL A 138 19.78 -4.12 -7.43
N ASP A 139 20.54 -5.13 -7.84
CA ASP A 139 22.01 -5.14 -7.82
C ASP A 139 22.64 -4.03 -8.67
N VAL A 140 21.95 -3.53 -9.69
CA VAL A 140 22.44 -2.41 -10.53
C VAL A 140 22.43 -1.07 -9.80
N PHE A 141 21.80 -0.98 -8.63
CA PHE A 141 21.71 0.23 -7.80
C PHE A 141 22.63 0.18 -6.57
N VAL A 142 23.41 -0.90 -6.38
CA VAL A 142 24.27 -1.14 -5.20
C VAL A 142 25.71 -0.71 -5.46
#